data_AF-A0A0M9VH99-F1
#
_entry.id   AF-A0A0M9VH99-F1
#
_cell.length_a   1.000
_cell.length_b   1.000
_cell.length_c   1.000
_cell.angle_alpha   90.00
_cell.angle_beta   90.00
_cell.angle_gamma   90.00
#
_symmetry.space_group_name_H-M   'P 1'
#
loop_
_entity.id
_entity.type
_entity.pdbx_description
1 polymer ?
#
loop_
_entity_poly.entity_id
_entity_poly.type
_entity_poly.pdbx_seq_one_letter_code
_entity_poly.pdbx_strand_id
1 'polypeptide(L)'
;MKRELQETQRSQIKNPDELPREAFSETDMRLQWNKFAQRLSDSGQKIMATYMQINDPVLDKDGFTIRLELPNAGSKVDFDNSKLELLGYLRGKLHNHDIVIDVHVNEVISTRHAFTPEEKYEKLKAINPALEQLRKMFDLDV
;
A
#
# COMPACT_ATOMS: atom_id res chain seq x y z
N MET A 1 11.94 -22.29 45.70
CA MET A 1 11.23 -21.22 44.97
C MET A 1 12.23 -20.37 44.20
N LYS A 2 12.70 -20.84 43.02
CA LYS A 2 13.55 -20.07 42.04
C LYS A 2 13.96 -20.91 40.81
N ARG A 3 13.14 -21.87 40.36
CA ARG A 3 13.45 -22.71 39.19
C ARG A 3 12.29 -22.90 38.20
N GLU A 4 11.21 -22.12 38.31
CA GLU A 4 10.01 -22.26 37.46
C GLU A 4 9.73 -21.05 36.55
N LEU A 5 10.62 -20.03 36.52
CA LEU A 5 10.37 -18.77 35.81
C LEU A 5 11.17 -18.60 34.50
N GLN A 6 11.79 -19.66 33.96
CA GLN A 6 12.57 -19.56 32.73
C GLN A 6 11.96 -20.30 31.52
N GLU A 7 10.83 -20.98 31.66
CA GLU A 7 10.23 -21.73 30.55
C GLU A 7 9.22 -20.92 29.71
N THR A 8 8.87 -19.69 30.09
CA THR A 8 7.79 -18.92 29.43
C THR A 8 8.23 -17.95 28.33
N GLN A 9 9.50 -17.95 27.90
CA GLN A 9 9.97 -17.07 26.82
C GLN A 9 10.65 -17.80 25.65
N ARG A 10 10.24 -19.03 25.36
CA ARG A 10 10.46 -19.57 24.00
C ARG A 10 9.33 -19.07 23.10
N SER A 11 9.41 -17.80 22.73
CA SER A 11 8.68 -17.25 21.59
C SER A 11 8.96 -18.17 20.41
N GLN A 12 7.93 -18.91 19.98
CA GLN A 12 7.99 -19.85 18.88
C GLN A 12 8.58 -19.13 17.67
N ILE A 13 9.83 -19.44 17.33
CA ILE A 13 10.37 -19.14 16.01
C ILE A 13 9.58 -20.07 15.08
N LYS A 14 8.45 -19.57 14.56
CA LYS A 14 7.69 -20.30 13.54
C LYS A 14 8.64 -20.53 12.36
N ASN A 15 8.83 -21.78 11.98
CA ASN A 15 9.59 -22.10 10.78
C ASN A 15 8.90 -21.41 9.59
N PRO A 16 9.65 -20.75 8.68
CA PRO A 16 9.08 -20.11 7.49
C PRO A 16 8.23 -21.06 6.62
N ASP A 17 8.51 -22.37 6.69
CA ASP A 17 7.77 -23.42 5.98
C ASP A 17 6.37 -23.73 6.54
N GLU A 18 6.01 -23.21 7.72
CA GLU A 18 4.70 -23.45 8.35
C GLU A 18 3.70 -22.30 8.16
N LEU A 19 4.05 -21.27 7.40
CA LEU A 19 3.16 -20.14 7.16
C LEU A 19 2.06 -20.51 6.13
N PRO A 20 0.79 -20.10 6.35
CA PRO A 20 -0.31 -20.34 5.42
C PRO A 20 -0.02 -19.81 4.01
N ARG A 21 -0.42 -20.59 2.98
CA ARG A 21 -0.26 -20.28 1.55
C ARG A 21 -1.55 -20.63 0.80
N GLU A 22 -2.68 -20.20 1.34
CA GLU A 22 -3.98 -20.48 0.74
C GLU A 22 -4.13 -19.72 -0.59
N ALA A 23 -4.71 -20.39 -1.60
CA ALA A 23 -5.05 -19.72 -2.84
C ALA A 23 -6.19 -18.72 -2.60
N PHE A 24 -6.13 -17.55 -3.25
CA PHE A 24 -7.16 -16.52 -3.15
C PHE A 24 -7.55 -16.02 -4.54
N SER A 25 -8.77 -15.46 -4.65
CA SER A 25 -9.25 -14.90 -5.91
C SER A 25 -8.83 -13.43 -6.07
N GLU A 26 -8.75 -12.96 -7.30
CA GLU A 26 -8.52 -11.53 -7.58
C GLU A 26 -9.62 -10.66 -6.97
N THR A 27 -10.87 -11.13 -6.97
CA THR A 27 -12.01 -10.45 -6.35
C THR A 27 -11.79 -10.27 -4.85
N ASP A 28 -11.36 -11.32 -4.14
CA ASP A 28 -11.08 -11.24 -2.71
C ASP A 28 -9.91 -10.31 -2.42
N MET A 29 -8.86 -10.38 -3.24
CA MET A 29 -7.71 -9.49 -3.16
C MET A 29 -8.12 -8.02 -3.31
N ARG A 30 -8.90 -7.69 -4.35
CA ARG A 30 -9.42 -6.33 -4.58
C ARG A 30 -10.32 -5.86 -3.45
N LEU A 31 -11.14 -6.74 -2.89
CA LEU A 31 -11.99 -6.42 -1.75
C LEU A 31 -11.15 -6.02 -0.53
N GLN A 32 -10.13 -6.79 -0.17
CA GLN A 32 -9.27 -6.46 0.96
C GLN A 32 -8.41 -5.22 0.67
N TRP A 33 -7.88 -5.09 -0.54
CA TRP A 33 -7.14 -3.90 -0.99
C TRP A 33 -7.96 -2.62 -0.81
N ASN A 34 -9.21 -2.60 -1.30
CA ASN A 34 -10.10 -1.45 -1.19
C ASN A 34 -10.49 -1.14 0.26
N LYS A 35 -10.72 -2.16 1.09
CA LYS A 35 -10.96 -1.97 2.53
C LYS A 35 -9.78 -1.31 3.23
N PHE A 36 -8.56 -1.71 2.88
CA PHE A 36 -7.35 -1.11 3.44
C PHE A 36 -7.17 0.33 2.97
N ALA A 37 -7.34 0.60 1.68
CA ALA A 37 -7.30 1.96 1.13
C ALA A 37 -8.32 2.88 1.81
N GLN A 38 -9.55 2.41 2.05
CA GLN A 38 -10.57 3.17 2.78
C GLN A 38 -10.12 3.46 4.22
N ARG A 39 -9.60 2.47 4.94
CA ARG A 39 -9.06 2.65 6.31
C ARG A 39 -7.93 3.69 6.34
N LEU A 40 -7.05 3.70 5.33
CA LEU A 40 -6.00 4.71 5.22
C LEU A 40 -6.57 6.11 4.96
N SER A 41 -7.56 6.22 4.09
CA SER A 41 -8.27 7.49 3.85
C SER A 41 -8.90 8.03 5.14
N ASP A 42 -9.60 7.18 5.89
CA ASP A 42 -10.29 7.53 7.12
C ASP A 42 -9.33 7.91 8.26
N SER A 43 -8.14 7.30 8.30
CA SER A 43 -7.08 7.60 9.28
C SER A 43 -6.19 8.78 8.90
N GLY A 44 -6.45 9.43 7.76
CA GLY A 44 -5.68 10.58 7.29
C GLY A 44 -4.42 10.25 6.49
N GLN A 45 -4.11 8.96 6.27
CA GLN A 45 -2.99 8.48 5.45
C GLN A 45 -3.32 8.53 3.95
N LYS A 46 -3.73 9.70 3.48
CA LYS A 46 -4.43 9.79 2.22
C LYS A 46 -3.55 9.69 0.98
N ILE A 47 -2.24 9.94 1.10
CA ILE A 47 -1.27 9.76 0.00
C ILE A 47 -1.21 8.27 -0.38
N MET A 48 -1.02 7.39 0.60
CA MET A 48 -0.99 5.94 0.37
C MET A 48 -2.32 5.42 -0.16
N ALA A 49 -3.45 5.90 0.38
CA ALA A 49 -4.77 5.58 -0.17
C ALA A 49 -4.90 6.00 -1.65
N THR A 50 -4.39 7.18 -2.01
CA THR A 50 -4.39 7.67 -3.40
C THR A 50 -3.57 6.78 -4.33
N TYR A 51 -2.37 6.35 -3.91
CA TYR A 51 -1.55 5.42 -4.69
C TYR A 51 -2.25 4.07 -4.89
N MET A 52 -2.95 3.58 -3.87
CA MET A 52 -3.70 2.32 -3.95
C MET A 52 -4.94 2.41 -4.85
N GLN A 53 -5.50 3.59 -5.06
CA GLN A 53 -6.76 3.81 -5.77
C GLN A 53 -6.57 4.45 -7.16
N ILE A 54 -5.33 4.72 -7.58
CA ILE A 54 -5.04 5.36 -8.87
C ILE A 54 -5.39 4.47 -10.06
N ASN A 55 -5.27 3.15 -9.88
CA ASN A 55 -5.79 2.14 -10.77
C ASN A 55 -6.08 0.87 -9.97
N ASP A 56 -6.69 -0.06 -10.67
CA ASP A 56 -7.14 -1.33 -10.17
C ASP A 56 -5.96 -2.33 -10.12
N PRO A 57 -5.50 -2.78 -8.93
CA PRO A 57 -4.38 -3.72 -8.82
C PRO A 57 -4.73 -5.08 -9.43
N VAL A 58 -3.81 -5.71 -10.17
CA VAL A 58 -4.08 -6.95 -10.90
C VAL A 58 -3.35 -8.12 -10.24
N LEU A 59 -4.03 -9.25 -10.07
CA LEU A 59 -3.39 -10.49 -9.62
C LEU A 59 -2.66 -11.15 -10.79
N ASP A 60 -1.39 -11.52 -10.60
CA ASP A 60 -0.63 -12.23 -11.60
C ASP A 60 -1.01 -13.71 -11.71
N LYS A 61 -0.58 -14.35 -12.79
CA LYS A 61 -0.83 -15.77 -13.09
C LYS A 61 -0.24 -16.73 -12.06
N ASP A 62 0.73 -16.28 -11.27
CA ASP A 62 1.30 -17.06 -10.17
C ASP A 62 0.35 -17.17 -8.96
N GLY A 63 -0.71 -16.34 -8.91
CA GLY A 63 -1.74 -16.37 -7.87
C GLY A 63 -1.35 -15.69 -6.57
N PHE A 64 -0.20 -15.00 -6.49
CA PHE A 64 0.23 -14.30 -5.26
C PHE A 64 0.92 -12.95 -5.51
N THR A 65 1.39 -12.66 -6.73
CA THR A 65 1.96 -11.37 -7.08
C THR A 65 0.85 -10.38 -7.43
N ILE A 66 0.78 -9.29 -6.69
CA ILE A 66 -0.15 -8.18 -6.95
C ILE A 66 0.61 -7.10 -7.71
N ARG A 67 0.18 -6.81 -8.94
CA ARG A 67 0.74 -5.72 -9.75
C ARG A 67 -0.04 -4.44 -9.53
N LEU A 68 0.70 -3.38 -9.19
CA LEU A 68 0.21 -2.01 -9.16
C LEU A 68 1.02 -1.17 -10.14
N GLU A 69 0.35 -0.29 -10.89
CA GLU A 69 1.05 0.66 -11.74
C GLU A 69 1.01 2.06 -11.12
N LEU A 70 2.11 2.80 -11.16
CA LEU A 70 2.20 4.16 -10.65
C LEU A 70 2.74 5.12 -11.71
N PRO A 71 2.33 6.41 -11.68
CA PRO A 71 2.57 7.32 -12.80
C PRO A 71 4.03 7.75 -12.94
N ASN A 72 4.84 7.63 -11.89
CA ASN A 72 6.26 8.00 -11.91
C ASN A 72 7.06 7.28 -10.81
N ALA A 73 8.39 7.35 -10.93
CA ALA A 73 9.31 6.74 -9.98
C ALA A 73 9.19 7.26 -8.54
N GLY A 74 8.85 8.54 -8.34
CA GLY A 74 8.66 9.11 -7.00
C GLY A 74 7.52 8.43 -6.24
N SER A 75 6.35 8.32 -6.87
CA SER A 75 5.21 7.59 -6.29
C SER A 75 5.52 6.12 -6.00
N LYS A 76 6.32 5.46 -6.86
CA LYS A 76 6.82 4.09 -6.60
C LYS A 76 7.68 4.02 -5.34
N VAL A 77 8.66 4.90 -5.20
CA VAL A 77 9.55 4.92 -4.03
C VAL A 77 8.75 5.15 -2.75
N ASP A 78 7.84 6.12 -2.75
CA ASP A 78 6.99 6.42 -1.59
C ASP A 78 6.09 5.24 -1.20
N PHE A 79 5.47 4.60 -2.20
CA PHE A 79 4.65 3.41 -1.99
C PHE A 79 5.48 2.25 -1.45
N ASP A 80 6.65 1.97 -2.04
CA ASP A 80 7.53 0.89 -1.60
C ASP A 80 8.01 1.07 -0.14
N ASN A 81 8.24 2.31 0.29
CA ASN A 81 8.61 2.63 1.66
C ASN A 81 7.48 2.42 2.68
N SER A 82 6.21 2.44 2.24
CA SER A 82 5.03 2.39 3.10
C SER A 82 4.18 1.11 2.96
N LYS A 83 4.47 0.25 1.97
CA LYS A 83 3.67 -0.96 1.67
C LYS A 83 3.77 -2.08 2.70
N LEU A 84 4.65 -1.98 3.71
CA LEU A 84 4.86 -3.07 4.67
C LEU A 84 3.60 -3.37 5.49
N GLU A 85 2.85 -2.35 5.93
CA GLU A 85 1.59 -2.55 6.65
C GLU A 85 0.54 -3.20 5.75
N LEU A 86 0.45 -2.77 4.49
CA LEU A 86 -0.46 -3.34 3.49
C LEU A 86 -0.14 -4.82 3.24
N LEU A 87 1.13 -5.18 3.06
CA LEU A 87 1.55 -6.58 2.89
C LEU A 87 1.16 -7.43 4.09
N GLY A 88 1.43 -6.97 5.31
CA GLY A 88 1.04 -7.68 6.53
C GLY A 88 -0.47 -7.90 6.62
N TYR A 89 -1.25 -6.86 6.29
CA TYR A 89 -2.70 -6.93 6.25
C TYR A 89 -3.22 -7.94 5.23
N LEU A 90 -2.74 -7.89 3.97
CA LEU A 90 -3.18 -8.79 2.91
C LEU A 90 -2.83 -10.25 3.23
N ARG A 91 -1.61 -10.51 3.69
CA ARG A 91 -1.17 -11.86 4.09
C ARG A 91 -2.05 -12.44 5.20
N GLY A 92 -2.43 -11.62 6.17
CA GLY A 92 -3.32 -12.04 7.25
C GLY A 92 -4.78 -12.22 6.83
N LYS A 93 -5.29 -11.43 5.86
CA LYS A 93 -6.69 -11.50 5.41
C LYS A 93 -6.94 -12.52 4.31
N LEU A 94 -5.95 -12.81 3.49
CA LEU A 94 -6.01 -13.78 2.39
C LEU A 94 -5.33 -15.10 2.76
N HIS A 95 -4.84 -15.25 4.00
CA HIS A 95 -4.19 -16.46 4.51
C HIS A 95 -3.05 -16.96 3.62
N ASN A 96 -2.30 -16.04 3.02
CA ASN A 96 -1.23 -16.35 2.10
C ASN A 96 -0.01 -15.46 2.36
N HIS A 97 1.06 -16.05 2.87
CA HIS A 97 2.30 -15.36 3.19
C HIS A 97 3.24 -15.15 1.98
N ASP A 98 2.95 -15.79 0.84
CA ASP A 98 3.71 -15.64 -0.40
C ASP A 98 3.34 -14.35 -1.15
N ILE A 99 2.30 -13.64 -0.71
CA ILE A 99 1.88 -12.37 -1.33
C ILE A 99 3.04 -11.39 -1.39
N VAL A 100 3.27 -10.87 -2.60
CA VAL A 100 4.19 -9.78 -2.90
C VAL A 100 3.45 -8.71 -3.71
N ILE A 101 3.90 -7.46 -3.59
CA ILE A 101 3.38 -6.34 -4.38
C ILE A 101 4.51 -5.85 -5.26
N ASP A 102 4.30 -5.99 -6.56
CA ASP A 102 5.20 -5.53 -7.60
C ASP A 102 4.64 -4.24 -8.22
N VAL A 103 5.49 -3.22 -8.29
CA VAL A 103 5.08 -1.87 -8.65
C VAL A 103 5.80 -1.47 -9.92
N HIS A 104 5.04 -1.17 -10.97
CA HIS A 104 5.57 -0.74 -12.26
C HIS A 104 5.33 0.74 -12.50
N VAL A 105 6.31 1.44 -13.07
CA VAL A 105 6.10 2.82 -13.51
C VAL A 105 5.45 2.78 -14.89
N ASN A 106 4.29 3.41 -15.01
CA ASN A 106 3.60 3.58 -16.28
C ASN A 106 3.18 5.05 -16.44
N GLU A 107 3.99 5.77 -17.21
CA GLU A 107 3.80 7.21 -17.45
C GLU A 107 2.56 7.50 -18.32
N VAL A 108 2.04 6.51 -19.04
CA VAL A 108 0.81 6.65 -19.86
C VAL A 108 -0.44 6.73 -18.99
N ILE A 109 -0.40 6.22 -17.75
CA ILE A 109 -1.51 6.43 -16.82
C ILE A 109 -1.57 7.91 -16.38
N SER A 110 -0.44 8.62 -16.44
CA SER A 110 -0.43 10.07 -16.25
C SER A 110 -1.21 10.81 -17.33
N THR A 111 -1.37 10.24 -18.52
CA THR A 111 -2.14 10.86 -19.63
C THR A 111 -3.59 10.40 -19.71
N ARG A 112 -3.91 9.16 -19.28
CA ARG A 112 -5.31 8.70 -19.14
C ARG A 112 -6.05 9.33 -17.96
N HIS A 113 -5.32 9.68 -16.90
CA HIS A 113 -5.80 10.56 -15.84
C HIS A 113 -5.14 11.94 -16.00
N ALA A 114 -5.37 12.61 -17.13
CA ALA A 114 -4.98 14.00 -17.32
C ALA A 114 -5.74 14.89 -16.33
N PHE A 115 -5.31 14.88 -15.08
CA PHE A 115 -5.54 15.97 -14.15
C PHE A 115 -4.60 17.08 -14.58
N THR A 116 -5.12 18.26 -14.90
CA THR A 116 -4.24 19.43 -15.05
C THR A 116 -3.43 19.61 -13.76
N PRO A 117 -2.26 20.26 -13.80
CA PRO A 117 -1.51 20.57 -12.58
C PRO A 117 -2.39 21.22 -11.49
N GLU A 118 -3.38 22.03 -11.88
CA GLU A 118 -4.35 22.60 -10.94
C GLU A 118 -5.32 21.56 -10.35
N GLU A 119 -5.88 20.65 -11.16
CA GLU A 119 -6.78 19.61 -10.65
C GLU A 119 -6.08 18.60 -9.75
N LYS A 120 -4.82 18.28 -10.07
CA LYS A 120 -3.97 17.42 -9.26
C LYS A 120 -3.65 18.10 -7.92
N TYR A 121 -3.37 19.41 -7.94
CA TYR A 121 -3.18 20.23 -6.74
C TYR A 121 -4.45 20.32 -5.90
N GLU A 122 -5.61 20.57 -6.50
CA GLU A 122 -6.88 20.72 -5.78
C GLU A 122 -7.36 19.40 -5.17
N LYS A 123 -7.20 18.25 -5.84
CA LYS A 123 -7.45 16.94 -5.21
C LYS A 123 -6.50 16.68 -4.06
N LEU A 124 -5.19 16.89 -4.25
CA LEU A 124 -4.20 16.70 -3.19
C LEU A 124 -4.41 17.66 -2.01
N LYS A 125 -4.92 18.87 -2.25
CA LYS A 125 -5.28 19.89 -1.25
C LYS A 125 -6.57 19.53 -0.49
N ALA A 126 -7.62 19.09 -1.18
CA ALA A 126 -8.85 18.59 -0.55
C ALA A 126 -8.58 17.37 0.33
N ILE A 127 -7.62 16.56 -0.09
CA ILE A 127 -7.17 15.37 0.60
C ILE A 127 -6.27 15.77 1.78
N ASN A 128 -5.20 16.53 1.61
CA ASN A 128 -4.28 16.89 2.69
C ASN A 128 -4.05 18.41 2.75
N PRO A 129 -4.80 19.16 3.57
CA PRO A 129 -4.64 20.61 3.68
C PRO A 129 -3.28 21.05 4.25
N ALA A 130 -2.48 20.15 4.82
CA ALA A 130 -1.11 20.46 5.26
C ALA A 130 -0.12 20.66 4.09
N LEU A 131 -0.49 20.29 2.86
CA LEU A 131 0.30 20.59 1.65
C LEU A 131 0.45 22.10 1.40
N GLU A 132 -0.55 22.92 1.78
CA GLU A 132 -0.47 24.39 1.71
C GLU A 132 0.66 24.94 2.60
N GLN A 133 0.85 24.34 3.77
CA GLN A 133 1.87 24.79 4.72
C GLN A 133 3.28 24.52 4.18
N LEU A 134 3.48 23.35 3.56
CA LEU A 134 4.75 23.03 2.93
C LEU A 134 5.03 23.96 1.73
N ARG A 135 4.03 24.19 0.85
CA ARG A 135 4.22 25.03 -0.35
C ARG A 135 4.46 26.51 0.00
N LYS A 136 3.77 27.05 1.01
CA LYS A 136 4.02 28.41 1.53
C LYS A 136 5.37 28.57 2.22
N MET A 137 5.96 27.49 2.75
CA MET A 137 7.28 27.55 3.37
C MET A 137 8.43 27.56 2.35
N PHE A 138 8.20 27.14 1.11
CA PHE A 138 9.26 26.97 0.10
C PHE A 138 9.21 27.96 -1.07
N ASP A 139 8.25 28.90 -1.09
CA ASP A 139 8.20 30.07 -2.00
C ASP A 139 8.58 29.78 -3.46
N LEU A 140 7.99 28.71 -4.03
CA LEU A 140 8.14 28.38 -5.45
C LEU A 140 7.13 29.17 -6.28
N ASP A 141 7.29 30.49 -6.31
CA ASP A 141 6.76 31.34 -7.37
C ASP A 141 7.87 31.51 -8.44
N VAL A 142 7.61 30.99 -9.65
CA VAL A 142 8.15 31.53 -10.91
C VAL A 142 7.02 31.58 -11.92
#